data_AF-A0A967PP27-F1
#
_entry.id   AF-A0A967PP27-F1
#
_cell.length_a   1.000
_cell.length_b   1.000
_cell.length_c   1.000
_cell.angle_alpha   90.00
_cell.angle_beta   90.00
_cell.angle_gamma   90.00
#
_symmetry.space_group_name_H-M   'P 1'
#
loop_
_entity.id
_entity.type
_entity.pdbx_description
1 polymer ?
#
loop_
_entity_poly.entity_id
_entity_poly.type
_entity_poly.pdbx_seq_one_letter_code
_entity_poly.pdbx_strand_id
1 'polypeptide(L)'
;FLAYAALIVGGCECGDPQLLNPPPSPTERTEDAGTDGSTGFPDGSGIGGDRLVVSRVTPNHGPFVGGNSAIIRGAGFTDESFVTVGGRLVQPA
;
A
#
# COMPACT_ATOMS: atom_id res chain seq x y z
N PHE A 1 -0.68 33.95 78.53
CA PHE A 1 -0.50 32.48 78.65
C PHE A 1 -1.80 31.86 78.18
N LEU A 2 -1.76 31.04 77.12
CA LEU A 2 -2.88 30.37 76.40
C LEU A 2 -3.84 31.30 75.63
N ALA A 3 -4.44 30.99 74.47
CA ALA A 3 -4.27 30.05 73.34
C ALA A 3 -5.42 30.39 72.33
N TYR A 4 -5.46 29.75 71.15
CA TYR A 4 -6.56 29.73 70.15
C TYR A 4 -6.70 30.94 69.21
N ALA A 5 -6.93 30.80 67.90
CA ALA A 5 -6.87 29.68 66.97
C ALA A 5 -6.81 30.28 65.56
N ALA A 6 -6.08 29.65 64.65
CA ALA A 6 -6.01 30.07 63.25
C ALA A 6 -7.33 29.76 62.53
N LEU A 7 -7.95 30.79 61.96
CA LEU A 7 -9.02 30.60 60.98
C LEU A 7 -8.52 31.12 59.64
N ILE A 8 -8.04 30.21 58.79
CA ILE A 8 -7.84 30.49 57.36
C ILE A 8 -9.17 30.18 56.67
N VAL A 9 -9.88 31.24 56.29
CA VAL A 9 -11.03 31.23 55.36
C VAL A 9 -10.60 32.23 54.28
N GLY A 10 -10.14 31.83 53.10
CA GLY A 10 -10.87 31.07 52.08
C GLY A 10 -11.58 32.08 51.18
N GLY A 11 -11.43 32.13 49.87
CA GLY A 11 -10.45 31.61 48.92
C GLY A 11 -10.53 32.56 47.72
N CYS A 12 -9.44 32.75 46.98
CA CYS A 12 -9.54 33.35 45.65
C CYS A 12 -10.21 32.31 44.75
N GLU A 13 -11.54 32.32 44.71
CA GLU A 13 -12.31 31.46 43.81
C GLU A 13 -12.24 32.03 42.39
N CYS A 14 -11.05 31.93 41.77
CA CYS A 14 -10.97 31.73 40.32
C CYS A 14 -11.05 30.22 40.08
N GLY A 15 -12.07 29.59 40.66
CA GLY A 15 -12.40 28.21 40.37
C GLY A 15 -13.24 28.23 39.12
N ASP A 16 -12.63 27.92 37.98
CA ASP A 16 -13.39 27.54 36.80
C ASP A 16 -14.34 26.41 37.25
N PRO A 17 -15.68 26.62 37.27
CA PRO A 17 -16.59 25.56 37.65
C PRO A 17 -16.29 24.38 36.74
N GLN A 18 -16.09 23.20 37.32
CA GLN A 18 -15.73 21.94 36.64
C GLN A 18 -16.83 21.50 35.67
N LEU A 19 -17.04 22.27 34.61
CA LEU A 19 -18.08 22.13 33.61
C LEU A 19 -17.33 22.03 32.29
N LEU A 20 -16.93 20.79 32.04
CA LEU A 20 -16.89 20.06 30.79
C LEU A 20 -15.58 19.28 30.76
N ASN A 21 -15.66 17.97 31.07
CA ASN A 21 -14.64 17.05 30.62
C ASN A 21 -14.54 17.27 29.10
N PRO A 22 -13.39 17.72 28.56
CA PRO A 22 -13.27 17.90 27.13
C PRO A 22 -13.64 16.57 26.45
N PRO A 23 -14.36 16.60 25.31
CA PRO A 23 -14.65 15.37 24.59
C PRO A 23 -13.33 14.62 24.35
N PRO A 24 -13.32 13.28 24.49
CA PRO A 24 -12.10 12.53 24.25
C PRO A 24 -11.57 12.89 22.87
N SER A 25 -10.27 13.15 22.78
CA SER A 25 -9.59 13.38 21.50
C SER A 25 -10.02 12.28 20.53
N PRO A 26 -10.29 12.60 19.25
CA PRO A 26 -10.65 11.59 18.28
C PRO A 26 -9.60 10.49 18.35
N THR A 27 -10.05 9.27 18.65
CA THR A 27 -9.20 8.09 18.59
C THR A 27 -8.51 8.11 17.24
N GLU A 28 -7.20 7.88 17.23
CA GLU A 28 -6.35 7.97 16.04
C GLU A 28 -7.08 7.41 14.83
N ARG A 29 -7.05 8.14 13.71
CA ARG A 29 -7.67 7.72 12.46
C ARG A 29 -7.10 6.34 12.15
N THR A 30 -7.91 5.29 12.35
CA THR A 30 -7.57 3.95 11.88
C THR A 30 -7.19 4.10 10.42
N GLU A 31 -6.00 3.65 10.02
CA GLU A 31 -5.59 3.69 8.63
C GLU A 31 -6.61 2.94 7.78
N ASP A 32 -7.55 3.68 7.18
CA ASP A 32 -8.57 3.17 6.25
C ASP A 32 -8.01 3.04 4.83
N ALA A 33 -6.81 3.59 4.59
CA ALA A 33 -6.02 3.23 3.44
C ALA A 33 -5.42 1.85 3.73
N GLY A 34 -6.01 0.80 3.14
CA GLY A 34 -5.48 -0.56 3.21
C GLY A 34 -3.98 -0.62 2.84
N THR A 35 -3.35 -1.77 3.10
CA THR A 35 -1.89 -1.92 3.01
C THR A 35 -1.32 -1.30 1.73
N ASP A 36 -0.33 -0.43 1.90
CA ASP A 36 0.45 0.24 0.85
C ASP A 36 1.18 -0.74 -0.09
N GLY A 37 1.27 -2.02 0.30
CA GLY A 37 2.00 -3.06 -0.42
C GLY A 37 1.26 -3.76 -1.56
N SER A 38 -0.06 -3.63 -1.72
CA SER A 38 -0.79 -4.29 -2.83
C SER A 38 -1.54 -3.28 -3.69
N THR A 39 -0.92 -2.90 -4.81
CA THR A 39 -1.59 -2.19 -5.92
C THR A 39 -2.53 -3.10 -6.73
N GLY A 40 -2.73 -4.33 -6.25
CA GLY A 40 -3.52 -5.39 -6.87
C GLY A 40 -4.76 -5.78 -6.06
N PHE A 41 -5.87 -6.00 -6.75
CA PHE A 41 -7.01 -6.72 -6.19
C PHE A 41 -6.65 -8.22 -6.01
N PRO A 42 -7.25 -8.94 -5.05
CA PRO A 42 -6.94 -10.35 -4.78
C PRO A 42 -7.17 -11.31 -5.96
N ASP A 43 -7.99 -10.89 -6.94
CA ASP A 43 -8.27 -11.62 -8.18
C ASP A 43 -7.26 -11.31 -9.31
N GLY A 44 -6.22 -10.52 -9.03
CA GLY A 44 -5.20 -10.13 -10.00
C GLY A 44 -5.68 -9.14 -11.06
N SER A 45 -6.86 -8.54 -10.90
CA SER A 45 -7.43 -7.56 -11.84
C SER A 45 -6.88 -6.14 -11.67
N GLY A 46 -6.08 -5.90 -10.63
CA GLY A 46 -5.54 -4.57 -10.32
C GLY A 46 -4.44 -4.12 -11.28
N ILE A 47 -4.18 -2.82 -11.27
CA ILE A 47 -3.17 -2.13 -12.10
C ILE A 47 -1.72 -2.57 -11.84
N GLY A 48 -1.48 -3.37 -10.81
CA GLY A 48 -0.21 -4.04 -10.51
C GLY A 48 -0.31 -5.56 -10.33
N GLY A 49 -1.33 -6.22 -10.90
CA GLY A 49 -1.46 -7.67 -10.80
C GLY A 49 -0.29 -8.41 -11.45
N ASP A 50 0.17 -9.51 -10.83
CA ASP A 50 1.20 -10.44 -11.35
C ASP A 50 0.70 -11.30 -12.53
N ARG A 51 -0.27 -10.77 -13.28
CA ARG A 51 -0.90 -11.51 -14.37
C ARG A 51 0.02 -11.49 -15.58
N LEU A 52 0.58 -12.65 -15.91
CA LEU A 52 1.35 -12.84 -17.13
C LEU A 52 0.43 -12.71 -18.36
N VAL A 53 0.62 -11.65 -19.14
CA VAL A 53 -0.18 -11.36 -20.34
C VAL A 53 0.73 -10.96 -21.48
N VAL A 54 0.54 -11.57 -22.64
CA VAL A 54 1.16 -11.12 -23.90
C VAL A 54 0.12 -10.32 -24.70
N SER A 55 0.44 -9.07 -25.02
CA SER A 55 -0.45 -8.19 -25.79
C SER A 55 -0.03 -8.06 -27.25
N ARG A 56 1.27 -8.11 -27.55
CA ARG A 56 1.78 -7.99 -28.92
C ARG A 56 3.16 -8.59 -29.08
N VAL A 57 3.43 -9.13 -30.28
CA VAL A 57 4.76 -9.56 -30.73
C VAL A 57 5.10 -8.81 -32.02
N THR A 58 6.33 -8.29 -32.15
CA THR A 58 6.75 -7.57 -33.36
C THR A 58 8.25 -7.78 -33.66
N PRO A 59 8.62 -8.21 -34.89
CA PRO A 59 7.72 -8.69 -35.94
C PRO A 59 7.03 -9.99 -35.52
N ASN A 60 5.83 -10.24 -36.06
CA ASN A 60 5.06 -11.45 -35.79
C ASN A 60 5.35 -12.60 -36.77
N HIS A 61 6.35 -12.42 -37.65
CA HIS A 61 6.79 -13.39 -38.65
C HIS A 61 8.31 -13.33 -38.77
N GLY A 62 8.93 -14.41 -39.24
CA GLY A 62 10.36 -14.49 -39.46
C GLY A 62 10.77 -15.72 -40.28
N PRO A 63 12.08 -15.87 -40.56
CA PRO A 63 12.61 -17.00 -41.32
C PRO A 63 12.41 -18.33 -40.57
N PHE A 64 12.18 -19.41 -41.32
CA PHE A 64 12.07 -20.76 -40.74
C PHE A 64 13.35 -21.21 -40.00
N VAL A 65 14.51 -20.75 -40.47
CA VAL A 65 15.83 -21.07 -39.87
C VAL A 65 16.01 -20.40 -38.49
N GLY A 66 15.20 -19.39 -38.16
CA GLY A 66 15.36 -18.59 -36.94
C GLY A 66 16.40 -17.47 -37.07
N GLY A 67 16.90 -16.97 -35.94
CA GLY A 67 17.88 -15.88 -35.88
C GLY A 67 17.30 -14.46 -35.95
N ASN A 68 15.97 -14.33 -35.94
CA ASN A 68 15.31 -13.02 -35.92
C ASN A 68 15.07 -12.53 -34.49
N SER A 69 15.26 -11.23 -34.25
CA SER A 69 14.89 -10.59 -32.98
C SER A 69 13.42 -10.17 -33.01
N ALA A 70 12.70 -10.45 -31.93
CA ALA A 70 11.30 -10.07 -31.76
C ALA A 70 11.10 -9.42 -30.39
N ILE A 71 10.28 -8.37 -30.38
CA ILE A 71 9.89 -7.67 -29.16
C ILE A 71 8.52 -8.18 -28.74
N ILE A 72 8.43 -8.66 -27.49
CA ILE A 72 7.18 -9.08 -26.86
C ILE A 72 6.75 -7.98 -25.89
N ARG A 73 5.52 -7.49 -26.06
CA ARG A 73 4.88 -6.53 -25.17
C ARG A 73 3.80 -7.23 -24.36
N GLY A 74 3.67 -6.84 -23.10
CA GLY A 74 2.84 -7.55 -22.14
C GLY A 74 2.91 -6.94 -20.74
N ALA A 75 2.37 -7.68 -19.78
CA ALA A 75 2.42 -7.36 -18.35
C ALA A 75 2.74 -8.64 -17.56
N GLY A 76 3.21 -8.47 -16.32
CA GLY A 76 3.57 -9.59 -15.43
C GLY A 76 4.81 -10.37 -15.87
N PHE A 77 5.72 -9.76 -16.63
CA PHE A 77 7.03 -10.37 -16.91
C PHE A 77 7.94 -10.22 -15.70
N THR A 78 8.44 -11.34 -15.22
CA THR A 78 9.41 -11.46 -14.12
C THR A 78 10.67 -12.15 -14.62
N ASP A 79 11.73 -12.17 -13.82
CA ASP A 79 12.99 -12.85 -14.18
C ASP A 79 12.82 -14.38 -14.34
N GLU A 80 11.75 -14.95 -13.78
CA GLU A 80 11.38 -16.36 -13.90
C GLU A 80 10.52 -16.67 -15.14
N SER A 81 10.22 -15.66 -15.98
CA SER A 81 9.37 -15.85 -17.15
C SER A 81 10.11 -16.50 -18.33
N PHE A 82 9.49 -17.51 -18.95
CA PHE A 82 10.03 -18.22 -20.10
C PHE A 82 9.21 -17.96 -21.36
N VAL A 83 9.91 -17.82 -22.49
CA VAL A 83 9.30 -17.68 -23.82
C VAL A 83 9.48 -18.97 -24.60
N THR A 84 8.37 -19.49 -25.12
CA THR A 84 8.37 -20.60 -26.09
C THR A 84 7.71 -20.17 -27.39
N VAL A 85 8.27 -20.60 -28.52
CA VAL A 85 7.71 -20.39 -29.86
C VAL A 85 7.49 -21.75 -30.50
N GLY A 86 6.23 -22.10 -30.76
CA GLY A 86 5.88 -23.42 -31.33
C GLY A 86 6.33 -24.60 -30.45
N GLY A 87 6.39 -24.43 -29.13
CA GLY A 87 6.84 -25.46 -28.18
C GLY A 87 8.35 -25.54 -27.96
N ARG A 88 9.15 -24.69 -28.62
CA ARG A 88 10.60 -24.63 -28.43
C ARG A 88 10.98 -23.42 -27.57
N LEU A 89 11.76 -23.64 -26.53
CA LEU A 89 12.30 -22.57 -25.69
C LEU A 89 13.20 -21.66 -26.50
N VAL A 90 13.03 -20.35 -26.31
CA VAL A 90 13.95 -19.34 -26.82
C VAL A 90 15.23 -19.40 -25.98
N GLN A 91 16.39 -19.40 -26.64
CA GLN A 91 17.67 -19.41 -25.93
C GLN A 91 17.88 -18.06 -25.23
N PRO A 92 18.33 -18.06 -23.96
CA PRO A 92 18.79 -16.83 -23.34
C PRO A 92 19.97 -16.28 -24.13
N ALA A 93 20.02 -14.95 -24.27
CA ALA A 93 21.06 -14.23 -24.99
C ALA A 93 22.43 -14.34 -24.29
#